data_AF-A0A1Q1FPJ4-F1
#
_entry.id   AF-A0A1Q1FPJ4-F1
#
_cell.length_a   1.000
_cell.length_b   1.000
_cell.length_c   1.000
_cell.angle_alpha   90.00
_cell.angle_beta   90.00
_cell.angle_gamma   90.00
#
_symmetry.space_group_name_H-M   'P 1'
#
loop_
_entity.id
_entity.type
_entity.pdbx_description
1 polymer ?
#
loop_
_entity_poly.entity_id
_entity_poly.type
_entity_poly.pdbx_seq_one_letter_code
_entity_poly.pdbx_strand_id
1 'polypeptide(L)'
;MFRWVRQLLGGGTASPQSTASHRVTTGREWKWDRTNEYQYDHYTDAVDDIKQLKRDRRHDEVIALLNWCIDYTEAEAEADGPISNAPAPTYYRHLGIVLRKEGRYSDEVALLEDYIDWFDQHSGTPDEGLIDRLEKARELAAAEE
;
A
#
# COMPACT_ATOMS: atom_id res chain seq x y z
N MET A 1 -35.22 -68.19 -7.85
CA MET A 1 -35.48 -67.43 -6.61
C MET A 1 -34.84 -66.06 -6.78
N PHE A 2 -35.65 -65.00 -6.74
CA PHE A 2 -35.39 -63.54 -6.67
C PHE A 2 -33.92 -63.06 -6.86
N ARG A 3 -33.54 -62.30 -7.91
CA ARG A 3 -33.96 -60.96 -8.40
C ARG A 3 -33.45 -59.79 -7.53
N TRP A 4 -32.44 -59.06 -8.01
CA TRP A 4 -32.20 -57.58 -7.98
C TRP A 4 -30.70 -57.29 -8.24
N VAL A 5 -30.24 -56.78 -9.39
CA VAL A 5 -30.33 -55.44 -10.02
C VAL A 5 -29.50 -54.34 -9.33
N ARG A 6 -28.54 -53.87 -10.14
CA ARG A 6 -27.58 -52.77 -10.06
C ARG A 6 -28.29 -51.41 -10.09
N GLN A 7 -27.88 -50.47 -9.24
CA GLN A 7 -28.07 -49.04 -9.49
C GLN A 7 -26.85 -48.26 -9.00
N LEU A 8 -26.16 -47.64 -9.95
CA LEU A 8 -25.17 -46.59 -9.76
C LEU A 8 -25.89 -45.33 -9.26
N LEU A 9 -25.42 -44.77 -8.16
CA LEU A 9 -25.69 -43.39 -7.79
C LEU A 9 -24.36 -42.71 -7.47
N GLY A 10 -23.95 -41.81 -8.38
CA GLY A 10 -22.95 -40.80 -8.11
C GLY A 10 -23.49 -39.86 -7.04
N GLY A 11 -22.83 -39.84 -5.88
CA GLY A 11 -23.00 -38.82 -4.87
C GLY A 11 -21.94 -37.74 -5.09
N GLY A 12 -22.24 -36.77 -5.94
CA GLY A 12 -21.49 -35.52 -6.00
C GLY A 12 -21.79 -34.72 -4.75
N THR A 13 -20.84 -34.69 -3.80
CA THR A 13 -20.86 -33.71 -2.72
C THR A 13 -20.30 -32.40 -3.27
N ALA A 14 -21.18 -31.62 -3.88
CA ALA A 14 -20.96 -30.19 -4.04
C ALA A 14 -21.01 -29.56 -2.64
N SER A 15 -19.84 -29.22 -2.08
CA SER A 15 -19.75 -28.34 -0.92
C SER A 15 -19.95 -26.89 -1.38
N PRO A 16 -20.99 -26.18 -0.91
CA PRO A 16 -21.10 -24.75 -1.16
C PRO A 16 -20.29 -24.03 -0.09
N GLN A 17 -19.02 -23.72 -0.38
CA GLN A 17 -18.33 -22.66 0.36
C GLN A 17 -18.54 -21.36 -0.41
N SER A 18 -19.73 -20.79 -0.19
CA SER A 18 -19.90 -19.35 -0.21
C SER A 18 -19.28 -18.82 1.07
N THR A 19 -18.07 -18.27 0.98
CA THR A 19 -17.53 -17.39 2.00
C THR A 19 -16.81 -16.25 1.32
N ALA A 20 -17.48 -15.10 1.39
CA ALA A 20 -16.92 -13.77 1.51
C ALA A 20 -15.78 -13.41 0.53
N SER A 21 -16.17 -12.59 -0.45
CA SER A 21 -15.37 -11.48 -0.94
C SER A 21 -14.46 -10.93 0.17
N HIS A 22 -13.18 -11.28 0.14
CA HIS A 22 -12.15 -10.54 0.85
C HIS A 22 -12.04 -9.19 0.12
N ARG A 23 -12.93 -8.26 0.47
CA ARG A 23 -12.50 -6.86 0.49
C ARG A 23 -11.38 -6.81 1.51
N VAL A 24 -10.15 -6.77 1.00
CA VAL A 24 -8.99 -6.33 1.75
C VAL A 24 -9.22 -4.86 2.05
N THR A 25 -10.01 -4.60 3.09
CA THR A 25 -10.03 -3.31 3.78
C THR A 25 -8.99 -3.46 4.89
N THR A 26 -7.71 -3.48 4.54
CA THR A 26 -6.65 -3.39 5.53
C THR A 26 -6.23 -1.95 5.60
N GLY A 27 -6.88 -1.22 6.52
CA GLY A 27 -6.19 -0.15 7.22
C GLY A 27 -4.85 -0.73 7.67
N ARG A 28 -3.77 -0.02 7.29
CA ARG A 28 -2.38 -0.42 7.47
C ARG A 28 -2.21 -1.01 8.87
N GLU A 29 -2.01 -2.33 8.97
CA GLU A 29 -1.72 -2.99 10.24
C GLU A 29 -0.35 -2.46 10.68
N TRP A 30 -0.35 -1.57 11.68
CA TRP A 30 0.85 -0.94 12.21
C TRP A 30 1.79 -2.00 12.75
N LYS A 31 2.80 -2.35 11.93
CA LYS A 31 3.75 -3.40 12.20
C LYS A 31 5.15 -2.81 12.30
N TRP A 32 5.55 -2.47 13.53
CA TRP A 32 6.95 -2.20 13.92
C TRP A 32 7.93 -3.36 13.59
N ASP A 33 7.47 -4.43 12.93
CA ASP A 33 8.25 -5.59 12.46
C ASP A 33 9.11 -5.24 11.22
N ARG A 34 8.75 -4.20 10.45
CA ARG A 34 9.48 -3.83 9.22
C ARG A 34 10.73 -2.97 9.46
N THR A 35 10.91 -2.35 10.62
CA THR A 35 12.07 -1.46 10.87
C THR A 35 13.41 -2.17 10.71
N ASN A 36 13.47 -3.49 10.92
CA ASN A 36 14.68 -4.30 10.75
C ASN A 36 14.77 -5.04 9.39
N GLU A 37 13.89 -4.72 8.44
CA GLU A 37 13.89 -5.34 7.09
C GLU A 37 15.06 -4.84 6.23
N TYR A 38 15.48 -3.60 6.44
CA TYR A 38 16.58 -2.97 5.72
C TYR A 38 17.74 -2.65 6.65
N GLN A 39 18.96 -2.63 6.09
CA GLN A 39 20.21 -2.39 6.79
C GLN A 39 20.47 -0.91 7.15
N TYR A 40 19.44 -0.06 7.17
CA TYR A 40 19.57 1.37 7.42
C TYR A 40 19.17 1.70 8.86
N ASP A 41 19.95 2.60 9.48
CA ASP A 41 19.62 3.13 10.81
C ASP A 41 18.52 4.19 10.72
N HIS A 42 18.41 4.90 9.59
CA HIS A 42 17.41 5.93 9.36
C HIS A 42 16.89 5.95 7.91
N TYR A 43 15.64 6.39 7.68
CA TYR A 43 15.07 6.43 6.32
C TYR A 43 15.83 7.31 5.33
N THR A 44 16.55 8.31 5.81
CA THR A 44 17.38 9.17 4.96
C THR A 44 18.59 8.45 4.38
N ASP A 45 19.04 7.37 5.01
CA ASP A 45 20.20 6.59 4.54
C ASP A 45 19.85 5.74 3.32
N ALA A 46 18.56 5.48 3.10
CA ALA A 46 18.05 4.76 1.94
C ALA A 46 18.05 5.58 0.64
N VAL A 47 18.33 6.89 0.69
CA VAL A 47 18.12 7.82 -0.45
C VAL A 47 18.93 7.43 -1.69
N ASP A 48 20.18 7.00 -1.52
CA ASP A 48 21.04 6.65 -2.66
C ASP A 48 20.63 5.32 -3.29
N ASP A 49 20.17 4.36 -2.49
CA ASP A 49 19.64 3.09 -3.00
C ASP A 49 18.29 3.28 -3.69
N ILE A 50 17.42 4.16 -3.17
CA ILE A 50 16.19 4.58 -3.88
C ILE A 50 16.52 5.15 -5.26
N LYS A 51 17.52 6.03 -5.36
CA LYS A 51 17.94 6.59 -6.66
C LYS A 51 18.45 5.49 -7.59
N GLN A 52 19.27 4.57 -7.07
CA GLN A 52 19.84 3.48 -7.85
C GLN A 52 18.75 2.52 -8.35
N LEU A 53 17.85 2.06 -7.48
CA LEU A 53 16.73 1.18 -7.85
C LEU A 53 15.82 1.81 -8.91
N LYS A 54 15.52 3.12 -8.80
CA LYS A 54 14.75 3.85 -9.81
C LYS A 54 15.47 3.94 -11.16
N ARG A 55 16.79 4.12 -11.14
CA ARG A 55 17.63 4.14 -12.34
C ARG A 55 17.63 2.77 -13.03
N ASP A 56 17.69 1.71 -12.25
CA ASP A 56 17.74 0.32 -12.71
C ASP A 56 16.35 -0.24 -13.06
N ARG A 57 15.28 0.56 -12.89
CA ARG A 57 13.88 0.16 -13.10
C ARG A 57 13.46 -1.05 -12.28
N ARG A 58 14.07 -1.23 -11.10
CA ARG A 58 13.72 -2.27 -10.13
C ARG A 58 12.52 -1.79 -9.31
N HIS A 59 11.36 -1.70 -9.99
CA HIS A 59 10.18 -1.02 -9.47
C HIS A 59 9.60 -1.68 -8.21
N ASP A 60 9.53 -3.00 -8.15
CA ASP A 60 9.05 -3.71 -6.95
C ASP A 60 9.92 -3.42 -5.72
N GLU A 61 11.24 -3.38 -5.91
CA GLU A 61 12.18 -3.15 -4.82
C GLU A 61 12.18 -1.70 -4.34
N VAL A 62 12.10 -0.73 -5.24
CA VAL A 62 11.95 0.67 -4.81
C VAL A 62 10.58 0.90 -4.15
N ILE A 63 9.52 0.22 -4.60
CA ILE A 63 8.21 0.29 -3.92
C ILE A 63 8.33 -0.25 -2.49
N ALA A 64 8.98 -1.40 -2.30
CA ALA A 64 9.18 -1.98 -0.97
C ALA A 64 10.00 -1.04 -0.07
N LEU A 65 11.11 -0.50 -0.58
CA LEU A 65 11.97 0.41 0.18
C LEU A 65 11.27 1.74 0.51
N LEU A 66 10.50 2.30 -0.43
CA LEU A 66 9.74 3.54 -0.17
C LEU A 66 8.62 3.34 0.84
N ASN A 67 7.93 2.19 0.84
CA ASN A 67 6.97 1.87 1.88
C ASN A 67 7.63 1.79 3.25
N TRP A 68 8.82 1.17 3.33
CA TRP A 68 9.60 1.15 4.58
C TRP A 68 9.99 2.55 5.06
N CYS A 69 10.44 3.44 4.15
CA CYS A 69 10.73 4.83 4.51
C CYS A 69 9.50 5.57 5.03
N ILE A 70 8.32 5.32 4.43
CA ILE A 70 7.05 5.92 4.84
C ILE A 70 6.68 5.47 6.26
N ASP A 71 6.69 4.16 6.51
CA ASP A 71 6.38 3.63 7.84
C ASP A 71 7.32 4.20 8.91
N TYR A 72 8.63 4.32 8.61
CA TYR A 72 9.58 4.88 9.55
C TYR A 72 9.28 6.35 9.85
N THR A 73 9.03 7.17 8.82
CA THR A 73 8.77 8.61 9.04
C THR A 73 7.41 8.87 9.69
N GLU A 74 6.39 8.04 9.44
CA GLU A 74 5.12 8.06 10.18
C GLU A 74 5.34 7.75 11.65
N ALA A 75 6.10 6.70 11.96
CA ALA A 75 6.46 6.31 13.32
C ALA A 75 7.26 7.40 14.07
N GLU A 76 8.20 8.06 13.40
CA GLU A 76 8.96 9.19 13.96
C GLU A 76 8.04 10.39 14.25
N ALA A 77 7.16 10.74 13.30
CA ALA A 77 6.20 11.83 13.45
C ALA A 77 5.23 11.62 14.62
N GLU A 78 4.81 10.37 14.86
CA GLU A 78 3.99 10.03 16.02
C GLU A 78 4.76 10.10 17.34
N ALA A 79 6.02 9.69 17.37
CA ALA A 79 6.84 9.66 18.59
C ALA A 79 7.22 11.06 19.09
N ASP A 80 7.58 11.98 18.19
CA ASP A 80 8.00 13.35 18.53
C ASP A 80 6.82 14.32 18.73
N GLY A 81 5.62 13.89 18.36
CA GLY A 81 4.37 14.63 18.49
C GLY A 81 4.09 15.55 17.30
N PRO A 82 2.80 15.78 17.00
CA PRO A 82 2.33 16.37 15.74
C PRO A 82 2.71 17.83 15.49
N ILE A 83 3.20 18.53 16.52
CA ILE A 83 3.58 19.95 16.43
C ILE A 83 5.00 20.12 15.87
N SER A 84 5.85 19.08 15.95
CA SER A 84 7.26 19.16 15.52
C SER A 84 7.52 18.50 14.18
N ASN A 85 6.95 17.33 13.90
CA ASN A 85 7.34 16.51 12.74
C ASN A 85 6.11 15.93 12.04
N ALA A 86 5.98 16.17 10.74
CA ALA A 86 5.03 15.50 9.86
C ALA A 86 5.78 14.45 9.02
N PRO A 87 5.11 13.37 8.58
CA PRO A 87 5.71 12.37 7.70
C PRO A 87 6.35 13.02 6.48
N ALA A 88 7.56 12.61 6.13
CA ALA A 88 8.32 13.26 5.06
C ALA A 88 7.61 13.09 3.69
N PRO A 89 7.12 14.19 3.06
CA PRO A 89 6.29 14.12 1.85
C PRO A 89 7.06 13.58 0.63
N THR A 90 8.39 13.58 0.67
CA THR A 90 9.24 13.13 -0.43
C THR A 90 9.04 11.65 -0.75
N TYR A 91 8.81 10.80 0.26
CA TYR A 91 8.67 9.36 0.06
C TYR A 91 7.31 9.00 -0.55
N TYR A 92 6.22 9.63 -0.08
CA TYR A 92 4.91 9.54 -0.73
C TYR A 92 4.96 10.00 -2.18
N ARG A 93 5.63 11.13 -2.45
CA ARG A 93 5.80 11.65 -3.81
C ARG A 93 6.55 10.68 -4.70
N HIS A 94 7.66 10.11 -4.22
CA HIS A 94 8.43 9.15 -4.99
C HIS A 94 7.67 7.84 -5.23
N LEU A 95 6.94 7.35 -4.23
CA LEU A 95 6.16 6.13 -4.36
C LEU A 95 5.01 6.34 -5.35
N GLY A 96 4.27 7.44 -5.25
CA GLY A 96 3.25 7.81 -6.22
C GLY A 96 3.78 7.91 -7.66
N ILE A 97 5.01 8.42 -7.85
CA ILE A 97 5.65 8.45 -9.20
C ILE A 97 5.91 7.04 -9.73
N VAL A 98 6.37 6.12 -8.89
CA VAL A 98 6.64 4.74 -9.32
C VAL A 98 5.33 4.00 -9.59
N LEU A 99 4.34 4.10 -8.71
CA LEU A 99 3.02 3.50 -8.90
C LEU A 99 2.36 3.96 -10.20
N ARG A 100 2.41 5.26 -10.51
CA ARG A 100 1.89 5.79 -11.77
C ARG A 100 2.58 5.23 -13.00
N LYS A 101 3.91 5.02 -12.95
CA LYS A 101 4.66 4.43 -14.06
C LYS A 101 4.27 2.98 -14.33
N GLU A 102 3.86 2.27 -13.29
CA GLU A 102 3.38 0.88 -13.37
C GLU A 102 1.88 0.78 -13.71
N GLY A 103 1.19 1.90 -13.94
CA GLY A 103 -0.26 1.92 -14.18
C GLY A 103 -1.09 1.57 -12.93
N ARG A 104 -0.48 1.58 -11.74
CA ARG A 104 -1.11 1.23 -10.46
C ARG A 104 -1.81 2.46 -9.86
N TYR A 105 -2.76 3.05 -10.58
CA TYR A 105 -3.37 4.31 -10.18
C TYR A 105 -4.23 4.19 -8.91
N SER A 106 -4.94 3.08 -8.72
CA SER A 106 -5.71 2.84 -7.49
C SER A 106 -4.82 2.77 -6.25
N ASP A 107 -3.62 2.21 -6.37
CA ASP A 107 -2.65 2.16 -5.28
C ASP A 107 -2.05 3.56 -5.00
N GLU A 108 -1.84 4.37 -6.05
CA GLU A 108 -1.44 5.77 -5.89
C GLU A 108 -2.51 6.58 -5.16
N VAL A 109 -3.80 6.37 -5.47
CA VAL A 109 -4.92 7.00 -4.76
C VAL A 109 -4.92 6.60 -3.29
N ALA A 110 -4.89 5.30 -2.99
CA ALA A 110 -4.91 4.81 -1.61
C ALA A 110 -3.73 5.35 -0.78
N LEU A 111 -2.53 5.41 -1.37
CA LEU A 111 -1.35 5.99 -0.74
C LEU A 111 -1.53 7.46 -0.34
N LEU A 112 -2.08 8.27 -1.26
CA LEU A 112 -2.21 9.71 -1.06
C LEU A 112 -3.41 10.07 -0.17
N GLU A 113 -4.46 9.25 -0.17
CA GLU A 113 -5.55 9.35 0.79
C GLU A 113 -5.04 9.07 2.20
N ASP A 114 -4.27 8.00 2.40
CA ASP A 114 -3.67 7.67 3.70
C ASP A 114 -2.76 8.79 4.23
N TYR A 115 -1.98 9.43 3.34
CA TYR A 115 -1.20 10.63 3.69
C TYR A 115 -2.09 11.77 4.19
N ILE A 116 -3.17 12.11 3.48
CA ILE A 116 -4.06 13.21 3.86
C ILE A 116 -4.81 12.89 5.16
N ASP A 117 -5.30 11.66 5.30
CA ASP A 117 -5.99 11.17 6.50
C ASP A 117 -5.09 11.27 7.74
N TRP A 118 -3.77 11.12 7.60
CA TRP A 118 -2.83 11.35 8.70
C TRP A 118 -2.89 12.80 9.22
N PHE A 119 -2.97 13.81 8.34
CA PHE A 119 -3.05 15.22 8.75
C PHE A 119 -4.39 15.59 9.39
N ASP A 120 -5.48 14.99 8.92
CA ASP A 120 -6.81 15.15 9.53
C ASP A 120 -6.82 14.66 10.99
N GLN A 121 -6.04 13.62 11.31
CA GLN A 121 -5.89 13.08 12.66
C GLN A 121 -4.94 13.90 13.54
N HIS A 122 -3.93 14.53 12.95
CA HIS A 122 -2.80 15.13 13.67
C HIS A 122 -2.79 16.67 13.67
N SER A 123 -3.84 17.34 13.20
CA SER A 123 -3.96 18.82 13.19
C SER A 123 -2.82 19.53 12.46
N GLY A 124 -2.35 18.96 11.34
CA GLY A 124 -1.34 19.58 10.47
C GLY A 124 -1.92 20.08 9.14
N THR A 125 -1.05 20.51 8.23
CA THR A 125 -1.45 20.87 6.85
C THR A 125 -0.71 19.97 5.85
N PRO A 126 -1.42 19.20 5.01
CA PRO A 126 -0.79 18.35 4.00
C PRO A 126 -0.09 19.17 2.91
N ASP A 127 0.85 18.54 2.20
CA ASP A 127 1.56 19.16 1.07
C ASP A 127 0.59 19.38 -0.10
N GLU A 128 0.42 20.63 -0.55
CA GLU A 128 -0.47 20.98 -1.67
C GLU A 128 -0.14 20.18 -2.94
N GLY A 129 1.15 19.92 -3.19
CA GLY A 129 1.59 19.13 -4.34
C GLY A 129 1.17 17.66 -4.29
N LEU A 130 0.94 17.10 -3.09
CA LEU A 130 0.38 15.75 -2.93
C LEU A 130 -1.15 15.75 -3.05
N ILE A 131 -1.83 16.84 -2.68
CA ILE A 131 -3.28 17.02 -2.93
C ILE A 131 -3.55 17.05 -4.44
N ASP A 132 -2.85 17.91 -5.19
CA ASP A 132 -2.98 17.99 -6.66
C ASP A 132 -2.69 16.63 -7.32
N ARG A 133 -1.73 15.90 -6.76
CA ARG A 133 -1.37 14.56 -7.23
C ARG A 133 -2.49 13.56 -7.01
N LEU A 134 -3.18 13.61 -5.87
CA LEU A 134 -4.32 12.76 -5.55
C LEU A 134 -5.48 13.00 -6.51
N GLU A 135 -5.82 14.26 -6.76
CA GLU A 135 -6.85 14.61 -7.74
C GLU A 135 -6.51 13.99 -9.11
N LYS A 136 -5.26 14.13 -9.54
CA LYS A 136 -4.84 13.54 -10.81
C LYS A 136 -4.86 12.01 -10.80
N ALA A 137 -4.48 11.38 -9.68
CA ALA A 137 -4.51 9.93 -9.55
C ALA A 137 -5.94 9.38 -9.62
N ARG A 138 -6.91 10.08 -9.02
CA ARG A 138 -8.35 9.74 -9.09
C ARG A 138 -8.89 9.81 -10.52
N GLU A 139 -8.54 10.86 -11.27
CA GLU A 139 -8.90 10.95 -12.70
C GLU A 139 -8.36 9.77 -13.52
N LEU A 140 -7.10 9.39 -13.28
CA LEU A 140 -6.45 8.29 -14.00
C LEU A 140 -7.06 6.94 -13.62
N ALA A 141 -7.35 6.71 -12.33
CA ALA A 141 -8.00 5.49 -11.87
C ALA A 141 -9.40 5.33 -12.49
N ALA A 142 -10.19 6.41 -12.53
CA ALA A 142 -11.53 6.39 -13.14
C ALA A 142 -11.52 6.21 -14.67
N ALA A 143 -10.39 6.52 -15.34
CA ALA A 143 -10.25 6.35 -16.79
C ALA A 143 -9.86 4.92 -17.20
N GLU A 144 -9.39 4.08 -16.27
CA GLU A 144 -9.06 2.67 -16.52
C GLU A 144 -10.25 1.72 -16.29
N GLU A 145 -11.35 2.21 -15.71
CA GLU A 145 -12.62 1.48 -15.51
C GLU A 145 -13.52 1.48 -16.75
#